data_AF-A0AB38XU56-F1
#
_entry.id   AF-A0AB38XU56-F1
#
_cell.length_a   1.000
_cell.length_b   1.000
_cell.length_c   1.000
_cell.angle_alpha   90.00
_cell.angle_beta   90.00
_cell.angle_gamma   90.00
#
_symmetry.space_group_name_H-M   'P 1'
#
loop_
_entity.id
_entity.type
_entity.pdbx_description
1 polymer ?
#
loop_
_entity_poly.entity_id
_entity_poly.type
_entity_poly.pdbx_seq_one_letter_code
_entity_poly.pdbx_strand_id
1 'polypeptide(L)'
;MMGIVSLCQRIEKESSPRVQFDRLHGAGGDLTLEIFLNDLVEARAYVPESLKREFLMTWADEPIIFDAIPGEEEEGITHDLVVEFAAMDPVIDLGPNWG
;
A
#
# COMPACT_ATOMS: atom_id res chain seq x y z
N MET A 1 -12.33 12.93 -5.65
CA MET A 1 -11.35 11.83 -5.53
C MET A 1 -10.01 12.41 -5.97
N MET A 2 -9.01 12.38 -5.10
CA MET A 2 -7.68 12.85 -5.43
C MET A 2 -7.03 11.84 -6.39
N GLY A 3 -6.19 12.28 -7.33
CA GLY A 3 -5.43 11.34 -8.17
C GLY A 3 -4.38 10.60 -7.34
N ILE A 4 -4.10 9.34 -7.69
CA ILE A 4 -3.19 8.45 -6.91
C ILE A 4 -1.82 9.08 -6.64
N VAL A 5 -1.23 9.77 -7.63
CA VAL A 5 0.06 10.47 -7.47
C VAL A 5 -0.02 11.56 -6.38
N SER A 6 -1.09 12.36 -6.39
CA SER A 6 -1.27 13.42 -5.39
C SER A 6 -1.54 12.85 -3.99
N LEU A 7 -2.18 11.69 -3.91
CA LEU A 7 -2.37 10.94 -2.67
C LEU A 7 -1.03 10.48 -2.10
N CYS A 8 -0.20 9.79 -2.89
CA CYS A 8 1.11 9.32 -2.44
C CYS A 8 2.03 10.47 -2.02
N GLN A 9 2.01 11.59 -2.76
CA GLN A 9 2.77 12.80 -2.37
C GLN A 9 2.29 13.42 -1.05
N ARG A 10 1.00 13.29 -0.70
CA ARG A 10 0.51 13.70 0.62
C ARG A 10 0.92 12.72 1.70
N ILE A 11 0.82 11.41 1.44
CA ILE A 11 1.29 10.38 2.38
C ILE A 11 2.77 10.59 2.69
N GLU A 12 3.63 10.78 1.69
CA GLU A 12 5.04 11.10 1.90
C GLU A 12 5.26 12.31 2.83
N LYS A 13 4.45 13.36 2.69
CA LYS A 13 4.59 14.58 3.51
C LYS A 13 4.08 14.39 4.93
N GLU A 14 3.06 13.57 5.11
CA GLU A 14 2.32 13.41 6.36
C GLU A 14 2.73 12.15 7.14
N SER A 15 3.53 11.24 6.55
CA SER A 15 3.99 10.02 7.20
C SER A 15 5.10 10.26 8.22
N SER A 16 5.14 9.42 9.26
CA SER A 16 6.21 9.45 10.26
C SER A 16 6.70 8.04 10.63
N PRO A 17 7.97 7.68 10.36
CA PRO A 17 8.97 8.46 9.63
C PRO A 17 8.53 8.78 8.18
N ARG A 18 9.17 9.80 7.59
CA ARG A 18 8.90 10.18 6.20
C ARG A 18 9.40 9.08 5.26
N VAL A 19 8.52 8.63 4.36
CA VAL A 19 8.84 7.67 3.31
C VAL A 19 8.69 8.36 1.95
N GLN A 20 9.70 8.25 1.09
CA GLN A 20 9.71 8.93 -0.20
C GLN A 20 8.87 8.17 -1.22
N PHE A 21 7.91 8.85 -1.86
CA PHE A 21 7.21 8.31 -3.01
C PHE A 21 8.11 8.37 -4.25
N ASP A 22 8.03 7.34 -5.11
CA ASP A 22 8.85 7.22 -6.32
C ASP A 22 10.37 7.37 -6.07
N ARG A 23 10.87 6.71 -5.01
CA ARG A 23 12.31 6.75 -4.67
C ARG A 23 13.23 6.17 -5.75
N LEU A 24 12.68 5.41 -6.70
CA LEU A 24 13.40 4.83 -7.83
C LEU A 24 13.26 5.65 -9.12
N HIS A 25 12.58 6.80 -9.11
CA HIS A 25 12.41 7.68 -10.27
C HIS A 25 11.87 6.96 -11.51
N GLY A 26 10.84 6.14 -11.35
CA GLY A 26 10.24 5.32 -12.41
C GLY A 26 11.05 4.09 -12.84
N ALA A 27 12.22 3.84 -12.24
CA ALA A 27 13.00 2.63 -12.54
C ALA A 27 12.35 1.34 -12.00
N GLY A 28 11.33 1.46 -11.15
CA GLY A 28 10.50 0.34 -10.67
C GLY A 28 9.39 -0.10 -11.64
N GLY A 29 9.24 0.55 -12.79
CA GLY A 29 8.16 0.25 -13.74
C GLY A 29 6.78 0.51 -13.13
N ASP A 30 5.82 -0.37 -13.44
CA ASP A 30 4.43 -0.26 -12.97
C ASP A 30 4.28 -0.59 -11.46
N LEU A 31 5.36 -1.01 -10.77
CA LEU A 31 5.38 -1.41 -9.34
C LEU A 31 5.58 -0.25 -8.35
N THR A 32 5.38 0.99 -8.79
CA THR A 32 5.74 2.17 -7.97
C THR A 32 4.90 2.28 -6.69
N LEU A 33 3.66 1.76 -6.69
CA LEU A 33 2.78 1.82 -5.53
C LEU A 33 3.10 0.71 -4.51
N GLU A 34 3.45 -0.46 -5.00
CA GLU A 34 3.85 -1.65 -4.25
C GLU A 34 5.15 -1.39 -3.50
N ILE A 35 6.14 -0.80 -4.19
CA ILE A 35 7.40 -0.37 -3.57
C ILE A 35 7.12 0.66 -2.47
N PHE A 36 6.25 1.63 -2.73
CA PHE A 36 5.92 2.67 -1.74
C PHE A 36 5.17 2.09 -0.53
N LEU A 37 4.25 1.14 -0.74
CA LEU A 37 3.58 0.40 0.32
C LEU A 37 4.58 -0.41 1.15
N ASN A 38 5.48 -1.15 0.50
CA ASN A 38 6.53 -1.89 1.18
C ASN A 38 7.39 -0.97 2.06
N ASP A 39 7.84 0.16 1.51
CA ASP A 39 8.68 1.11 2.26
C ASP A 39 7.93 1.70 3.47
N LEU A 40 6.60 1.93 3.36
CA LEU A 40 5.76 2.37 4.48
C LEU A 40 5.66 1.31 5.58
N VAL A 41 5.50 0.04 5.20
CA VAL A 41 5.44 -1.10 6.12
C VAL A 41 6.79 -1.33 6.79
N GLU A 42 7.88 -1.41 6.03
CA GLU A 42 9.23 -1.60 6.53
C GLU A 42 9.64 -0.49 7.52
N ALA A 43 9.29 0.76 7.21
CA ALA A 43 9.58 1.90 8.08
C ALA A 43 8.64 1.98 9.29
N ARG A 44 7.62 1.12 9.38
CA ARG A 44 6.52 1.16 10.34
C ARG A 44 5.93 2.58 10.42
N ALA A 45 5.76 3.20 9.25
CA ALA A 45 5.34 4.59 9.14
C ALA A 45 3.89 4.77 9.59
N TYR A 46 3.69 5.69 10.53
CA TYR A 46 2.37 6.21 10.84
C TYR A 46 1.87 7.06 9.66
N VAL A 47 0.67 6.76 9.16
CA VAL A 47 -0.02 7.52 8.10
C VAL A 47 -1.40 7.92 8.61
N PRO A 48 -1.83 9.19 8.48
CA PRO A 48 -3.16 9.62 8.92
C PRO A 48 -4.29 8.75 8.35
N GLU A 49 -5.28 8.42 9.18
CA GLU A 49 -6.33 7.43 8.86
C GLU A 49 -7.03 7.70 7.52
N SER A 50 -7.37 8.95 7.24
CA SER A 50 -8.06 9.33 6.00
C SER A 50 -7.22 9.06 4.75
N LEU A 51 -5.92 9.35 4.80
CA LEU A 51 -4.98 9.08 3.70
C LEU A 51 -4.72 7.59 3.55
N LYS A 52 -4.55 6.90 4.68
CA LYS A 52 -4.34 5.45 4.72
C LYS A 52 -5.51 4.70 4.09
N ARG A 53 -6.75 5.06 4.46
CA ARG A 53 -7.96 4.49 3.88
C ARG A 53 -8.08 4.77 2.38
N GLU A 54 -7.82 6.01 1.94
CA GLU A 54 -7.86 6.35 0.52
C GLU A 54 -6.78 5.60 -0.27
N PHE A 55 -5.61 5.32 0.33
CA PHE A 55 -4.54 4.58 -0.32
C PHE A 55 -4.85 3.10 -0.47
N LEU A 56 -5.35 2.48 0.59
CA LEU A 56 -5.77 1.07 0.60
C LEU A 56 -6.90 0.78 -0.39
N MET A 57 -7.73 1.78 -0.74
CA MET A 57 -8.76 1.65 -1.78
C MET A 57 -8.18 1.35 -3.17
N THR A 58 -6.90 1.59 -3.41
CA THR A 58 -6.23 1.22 -4.68
C THR A 58 -6.39 -0.27 -4.99
N TRP A 59 -6.40 -1.12 -3.96
CA TRP A 59 -6.51 -2.57 -4.10
C TRP A 59 -7.90 -3.11 -3.75
N ALA A 60 -8.87 -2.25 -3.41
CA ALA A 60 -10.18 -2.71 -2.91
C ALA A 60 -10.99 -3.56 -3.92
N ASP A 61 -10.70 -3.41 -5.22
CA ASP A 61 -11.33 -4.16 -6.31
C ASP A 61 -10.43 -5.29 -6.87
N GLU A 62 -9.22 -5.49 -6.33
CA GLU A 62 -8.34 -6.58 -6.76
C GLU A 62 -8.94 -7.93 -6.32
N PRO A 63 -9.25 -8.84 -7.26
CA PRO A 63 -9.82 -10.13 -6.94
C PRO A 63 -8.80 -10.93 -6.11
N ILE A 64 -9.25 -11.43 -4.97
CA ILE A 64 -8.41 -12.26 -4.11
C ILE A 64 -8.32 -13.65 -4.76
N ILE A 65 -7.18 -13.92 -5.40
CA ILE A 65 -6.91 -15.21 -6.01
C ILE A 65 -6.29 -16.14 -4.95
N PHE A 66 -7.16 -16.78 -4.16
CA PHE A 66 -6.75 -17.98 -3.43
C PHE A 66 -6.49 -19.08 -4.47
N ASP A 67 -5.26 -19.63 -4.47
CA ASP A 67 -4.69 -20.62 -5.42
C ASP A 67 -3.74 -20.07 -6.52
N ALA A 68 -3.14 -18.89 -6.33
CA ALA A 68 -2.03 -18.44 -7.20
C ALA A 68 -0.89 -19.47 -7.21
N ILE A 69 -0.45 -19.87 -8.40
CA ILE A 69 0.55 -20.93 -8.58
C ILE A 69 1.93 -20.33 -8.33
N PRO A 70 2.79 -20.93 -7.48
CA PRO A 70 4.11 -20.38 -7.16
C PRO A 70 4.93 -20.12 -8.43
N GLY A 71 5.24 -18.85 -8.66
CA GLY A 71 5.68 -18.26 -9.94
C GLY A 71 5.02 -16.90 -10.20
N GLU A 72 3.84 -16.69 -9.60
CA GLU A 72 3.06 -15.45 -9.49
C GLU A 72 3.30 -14.75 -8.13
N GLU A 73 4.57 -14.64 -7.69
CA GLU A 73 4.93 -14.17 -6.33
C GLU A 73 4.55 -12.70 -6.04
N GLU A 74 4.33 -11.86 -7.06
CA GLU A 74 4.03 -10.43 -6.90
C GLU A 74 2.63 -10.16 -6.31
N GLU A 75 1.61 -10.96 -6.65
CA GLU A 75 0.25 -10.77 -6.12
C GLU A 75 0.17 -11.12 -4.63
N GLY A 76 0.83 -12.22 -4.22
CA GLY A 76 0.88 -12.63 -2.82
C GLY A 76 1.62 -11.63 -1.91
N ILE A 77 2.76 -11.10 -2.38
CA ILE A 77 3.53 -10.09 -1.63
C ILE A 77 2.71 -8.81 -1.45
N THR A 78 1.97 -8.38 -2.48
CA THR A 78 1.15 -7.16 -2.40
C THR A 78 -0.01 -7.32 -1.42
N HIS A 79 -0.68 -8.48 -1.42
CA HIS A 79 -1.74 -8.77 -0.45
C HIS A 79 -1.24 -8.70 1.01
N ASP A 80 -0.13 -9.38 1.30
CA ASP A 80 0.44 -9.42 2.66
C ASP A 80 0.83 -8.01 3.14
N LEU A 81 1.41 -7.19 2.26
CA LEU A 81 1.73 -5.80 2.56
C LEU A 81 0.48 -4.94 2.80
N VAL A 82 -0.61 -5.16 2.07
CA VAL A 82 -1.88 -4.44 2.29
C VAL A 82 -2.46 -4.78 3.66
N VAL A 83 -2.49 -6.07 4.02
CA VAL A 83 -2.97 -6.53 5.33
C VAL A 83 -2.09 -6.02 6.46
N GLU A 84 -0.76 -6.12 6.33
CA GLU A 84 0.16 -5.62 7.35
C GLU A 84 0.03 -4.11 7.52
N PHE A 85 0.00 -3.36 6.42
CA PHE A 85 -0.16 -1.91 6.47
C PHE A 85 -1.49 -1.55 7.12
N ALA A 86 -2.60 -2.19 6.77
CA ALA A 86 -3.91 -1.96 7.39
C ALA A 86 -3.90 -2.21 8.91
N ALA A 87 -3.13 -3.19 9.38
CA ALA A 87 -2.99 -3.55 10.79
C ALA A 87 -2.06 -2.61 11.61
N MET A 88 -1.26 -1.76 10.96
CA MET A 88 -0.47 -0.72 11.65
C MET A 88 -1.37 0.42 12.18
N ASP A 89 -0.92 1.19 13.17
CA ASP A 89 -1.70 2.34 13.65
C ASP A 89 -1.73 3.51 12.62
N PRO A 90 -2.90 4.12 12.35
CA PRO A 90 -4.23 3.73 12.81
C PRO A 90 -4.75 2.50 12.04
N VAL A 91 -5.34 1.55 12.76
CA VAL A 91 -5.85 0.30 12.18
C VAL A 91 -7.04 0.58 11.25
N ILE A 92 -7.02 -0.01 10.05
CA ILE A 92 -8.10 0.08 9.06
C ILE A 92 -8.73 -1.29 8.87
N ASP A 93 -10.05 -1.38 9.04
CA ASP A 93 -10.83 -2.54 8.63
C ASP A 93 -10.97 -2.55 7.11
N LEU A 94 -10.37 -3.57 6.47
CA LEU A 94 -10.43 -3.81 5.03
C LEU A 94 -11.74 -4.50 4.61
N GLY A 95 -12.52 -4.99 5.58
CA GLY A 95 -13.74 -5.74 5.33
C GLY A 95 -13.52 -7.24 5.13
N PRO A 96 -14.61 -8.00 4.95
CA PRO A 96 -14.62 -9.46 5.07
C PRO A 96 -13.89 -10.21 3.96
N ASN A 97 -13.50 -9.53 2.88
CA ASN A 97 -12.81 -10.19 1.77
C ASN A 97 -11.32 -10.39 2.11
N TRP A 98 -10.72 -9.54 2.94
CA TRP A 98 -9.28 -9.49 3.20
C TRP A 98 -8.80 -10.37 4.38
N GLY A 99 -9.61 -11.35 4.80
CA GLY A 99 -9.42 -12.14 6.02
C GLY A 99 -9.11 -13.62 5.79
#